data_AF-A0A9E6E4I6-F1
#
_entry.id   AF-A0A9E6E4I6-F1
#
_cell.length_a   1.000
_cell.length_b   1.000
_cell.length_c   1.000
_cell.angle_alpha   90.00
_cell.angle_beta   90.00
_cell.angle_gamma   90.00
#
_symmetry.space_group_name_H-M   'P 1'
#
loop_
_entity.id
_entity.type
_entity.pdbx_description
1 polymer ?
#
loop_
_entity_poly.entity_id
_entity_poly.type
_entity_poly.pdbx_seq_one_letter_code
_entity_poly.pdbx_strand_id
1 'polypeptide(L)'
;MISSLAASLFIFGLGIKIRVSRLQIGVWLLFTLILEQFVSNMALHVLVSMFIASPFLIKMENKALARQIYVLCVLVPSLTLIPRLI
;
A
#
# COMPACT_ATOMS: atom_id res chain seq x y z
N MET A 1 10.95 -9.48 7.05
CA MET A 1 10.99 -10.33 5.84
C MET A 1 9.63 -10.90 5.46
N ILE A 2 8.93 -11.68 6.32
CA ILE A 2 7.59 -12.24 5.97
C ILE A 2 6.53 -11.14 5.74
N SER A 3 6.54 -10.08 6.56
CA SER A 3 5.63 -8.94 6.46
C SER A 3 5.74 -8.16 5.15
N SER A 4 6.96 -7.93 4.65
CA SER A 4 7.24 -7.28 3.37
C SER A 4 6.62 -8.03 2.19
N LEU A 5 6.79 -9.35 2.21
CA LEU A 5 6.30 -10.24 1.16
C LEU A 5 4.77 -10.28 1.18
N ALA A 6 4.17 -10.35 2.38
CA ALA A 6 2.71 -10.25 2.54
C ALA A 6 2.16 -8.90 2.06
N ALA A 7 2.78 -7.79 2.44
CA ALA A 7 2.39 -6.45 1.98
C ALA A 7 2.48 -6.35 0.46
N SER A 8 3.56 -6.85 -0.14
CA SER A 8 3.79 -6.85 -1.58
C SER A 8 2.71 -7.62 -2.34
N LEU A 9 2.38 -8.83 -1.87
CA LEU A 9 1.30 -9.64 -2.43
C LEU A 9 -0.06 -8.94 -2.29
N PHE A 10 -0.30 -8.24 -1.19
CA PHE A 10 -1.55 -7.52 -0.96
C PHE A 10 -1.69 -6.29 -1.85
N ILE A 11 -0.63 -5.49 -1.98
CA ILE A 11 -0.53 -4.35 -2.91
C ILE A 11 -0.82 -4.84 -4.33
N PHE A 12 -0.17 -5.91 -4.76
CA PHE A 12 -0.36 -6.48 -6.08
C PHE A 12 -1.78 -7.04 -6.31
N GLY A 13 -2.25 -7.91 -5.41
CA GLY A 13 -3.55 -8.57 -5.53
C GLY A 13 -4.71 -7.59 -5.46
N LEU A 14 -4.66 -6.63 -4.53
CA LEU A 14 -5.66 -5.59 -4.40
C LEU A 14 -5.63 -4.67 -5.63
N GLY A 15 -4.44 -4.22 -6.04
CA GLY A 15 -4.25 -3.37 -7.21
C GLY A 15 -4.83 -3.96 -8.50
N ILE A 16 -4.63 -5.26 -8.74
CA ILE A 16 -5.25 -5.98 -9.87
C ILE A 16 -6.77 -5.97 -9.74
N LYS A 17 -7.29 -6.26 -8.54
CA LYS A 17 -8.74 -6.37 -8.29
C LYS A 17 -9.47 -5.05 -8.53
N ILE A 18 -8.86 -3.91 -8.16
CA ILE A 18 -9.40 -2.57 -8.41
C ILE A 18 -9.01 -1.98 -9.78
N ARG A 19 -8.39 -2.79 -10.66
CA ARG A 19 -7.94 -2.41 -12.01
C ARG A 19 -6.99 -1.20 -12.04
N VAL A 20 -6.05 -1.14 -11.09
CA VAL A 20 -4.91 -0.21 -11.12
C VAL A 20 -3.96 -0.62 -12.24
N SER A 21 -3.30 0.36 -12.87
CA SER A 21 -2.29 0.07 -13.90
C SER A 21 -1.12 -0.72 -13.32
N ARG A 22 -0.63 -1.73 -14.05
CA ARG A 22 0.52 -2.55 -13.63
C ARG A 22 1.77 -1.70 -13.34
N LEU A 23 1.96 -0.61 -14.08
CA LEU A 23 3.03 0.36 -13.84
C LEU A 23 2.87 1.04 -12.47
N GLN A 24 1.65 1.49 -12.13
CA GLN A 24 1.40 2.12 -10.83
C GLN A 24 1.62 1.12 -9.68
N ILE A 25 1.16 -0.12 -9.82
CA ILE A 25 1.40 -1.17 -8.82
C ILE A 25 2.91 -1.38 -8.62
N GLY A 26 3.67 -1.48 -9.71
CA GLY A 26 5.13 -1.63 -9.66
C GLY A 26 5.83 -0.46 -8.97
N VAL A 27 5.41 0.78 -9.25
CA VAL A 27 5.95 1.98 -8.59
C VAL A 27 5.69 1.94 -7.08
N TRP A 28 4.47 1.59 -6.65
CA TRP A 28 4.15 1.51 -5.21
C TRP A 28 4.87 0.36 -4.49
N LEU A 29 5.05 -0.78 -5.17
CA LEU A 29 5.87 -1.88 -4.67
C LEU A 29 7.32 -1.43 -4.44
N LEU A 30 7.93 -0.83 -5.45
CA LEU A 30 9.31 -0.35 -5.37
C LEU A 30 9.46 0.71 -4.27
N PHE A 31 8.51 1.64 -4.20
CA PHE A 31 8.47 2.68 -3.16
C PHE A 31 8.40 2.07 -1.76
N THR A 32 7.54 1.07 -1.54
CA THR A 32 7.39 0.39 -0.24
C THR A 32 8.67 -0.35 0.15
N LEU A 33 9.31 -1.02 -0.81
CA LEU A 33 10.57 -1.75 -0.59
C LEU A 33 11.74 -0.81 -0.26
N ILE A 34 11.85 0.33 -0.95
CA ILE A 34 12.86 1.34 -0.67
C ILE A 34 12.64 1.90 0.74
N LEU A 35 11.40 2.29 1.09
CA LEU A 35 11.09 2.85 2.40
C LEU A 35 11.28 1.88 3.55
N GLU A 36 11.06 0.58 3.34
CA GLU A 36 11.33 -0.44 4.35
C GLU A 36 12.80 -0.47 4.79
N GLN A 37 13.75 -0.06 3.94
CA GLN A 37 15.16 0.05 4.35
C GLN A 37 15.42 1.18 5.34
N PHE A 38 14.60 2.23 5.33
CA PHE A 38 14.76 3.40 6.20
C PHE A 38 13.90 3.29 7.46
N VAL A 39 12.70 2.70 7.35
CA VAL A 39 11.70 2.68 8.42
C VAL A 39 11.38 1.24 8.81
N SER A 40 11.74 0.87 10.04
CA SER A 40 11.37 -0.44 10.60
C SER A 40 9.85 -0.58 10.73
N ASN A 41 9.33 -1.78 10.45
CA ASN A 41 7.90 -2.13 10.51
C ASN A 41 6.98 -1.42 9.51
N MET A 42 7.53 -0.65 8.57
CA MET A 42 6.81 0.02 7.49
C MET A 42 5.83 -0.91 6.74
N ALA A 43 6.33 -2.09 6.34
CA ALA A 43 5.53 -3.08 5.62
C ALA A 43 4.31 -3.57 6.41
N LEU A 44 4.41 -3.67 7.75
CA LEU A 44 3.27 -4.05 8.59
C LEU A 44 2.18 -2.98 8.57
N HIS A 45 2.55 -1.71 8.65
CA HIS A 45 1.57 -0.62 8.63
C HIS A 45 0.86 -0.50 7.28
N VAL A 46 1.59 -0.67 6.17
CA VAL A 46 1.02 -0.71 4.81
C VAL A 46 0.11 -1.93 4.63
N LEU A 47 0.51 -3.09 5.17
CA LEU A 47 -0.32 -4.29 5.13
C LEU A 47 -1.63 -4.09 5.89
N VAL A 48 -1.56 -3.56 7.11
CA VAL A 48 -2.75 -3.33 7.96
C VAL A 48 -3.68 -2.29 7.32
N SER A 49 -3.16 -1.17 6.82
CA SER A 49 -3.97 -0.15 6.17
C SER A 49 -4.70 -0.71 4.94
N MET A 50 -4.00 -1.46 4.08
CA MET A 50 -4.59 -2.10 2.92
C MET A 50 -5.58 -3.18 3.28
N PHE A 51 -5.29 -3.99 4.30
CA PHE A 51 -6.19 -5.06 4.75
C PHE A 51 -7.54 -4.47 5.18
N ILE A 52 -7.52 -3.45 6.01
CA ILE A 52 -8.71 -2.73 6.50
C ILE A 52 -9.43 -2.04 5.34
N ALA A 53 -8.72 -1.40 4.41
CA ALA A 53 -9.33 -0.69 3.29
C ALA A 53 -9.88 -1.62 2.19
N SER A 54 -9.34 -2.84 2.06
CA SER A 54 -9.68 -3.76 0.98
C SER A 54 -11.18 -4.04 0.79
N PRO A 55 -12.00 -4.36 1.81
CA PRO A 55 -13.43 -4.61 1.62
C PRO A 55 -14.19 -3.39 1.07
N PHE A 56 -13.76 -2.18 1.45
CA PHE A 56 -14.37 -0.93 0.98
C PHE A 56 -13.95 -0.62 -0.45
N LEU A 57 -12.66 -0.74 -0.75
CA LEU A 57 -12.08 -0.51 -2.07
C LEU A 57 -12.69 -1.43 -3.14
N ILE A 58 -12.96 -2.69 -2.79
CA ILE A 58 -13.54 -3.67 -3.70
C ILE A 58 -15.01 -3.37 -4.02
N LYS A 59 -15.77 -2.85 -3.05
CA LYS A 59 -17.20 -2.54 -3.19
C LYS A 59 -17.46 -1.13 -3.75
N MET A 60 -16.42 -0.34 -3.95
CA MET A 60 -16.56 1.05 -4.37
C MET A 60 -16.90 1.14 -5.87
N GLU A 61 -18.04 1.76 -6.19
CA GLU A 61 -18.46 1.96 -7.60
C GLU A 61 -17.54 2.93 -8.34
N ASN A 62 -17.09 3.99 -7.66
CA ASN A 62 -16.17 4.95 -8.22
C ASN A 62 -14.71 4.43 -8.19
N LYS A 63 -14.29 3.89 -9.33
CA LYS A 63 -12.94 3.34 -9.50
C LYS A 63 -11.82 4.39 -9.38
N ALA A 64 -12.09 5.67 -9.67
CA ALA A 64 -11.08 6.71 -9.53
C ALA A 64 -10.77 6.99 -8.05
N LEU A 65 -11.81 7.09 -7.22
CA LEU A 65 -11.67 7.22 -5.77
C LEU A 65 -11.00 5.98 -5.16
N ALA A 66 -11.37 4.78 -5.60
CA ALA A 66 -10.73 3.55 -5.13
C ALA A 66 -9.20 3.55 -5.38
N ARG A 67 -8.75 4.06 -6.54
CA ARG A 67 -7.31 4.21 -6.82
C ARG A 67 -6.65 5.24 -5.91
N GLN A 68 -7.31 6.38 -5.65
CA GLN A 68 -6.76 7.40 -4.76
C GLN A 68 -6.61 6.87 -3.33
N ILE A 69 -7.63 6.17 -2.81
CA ILE A 69 -7.59 5.57 -1.49
C ILE A 69 -6.53 4.46 -1.42
N TYR A 70 -6.40 3.64 -2.46
CA TYR A 70 -5.33 2.65 -2.57
C TYR A 70 -3.93 3.28 -2.44
N VAL A 71 -3.70 4.40 -3.13
CA VAL A 71 -2.45 5.18 -3.01
C VAL A 71 -2.29 5.70 -1.59
N LEU A 72 -3.35 6.27 -1.02
CA LEU A 72 -3.35 6.79 0.34
C LEU A 72 -2.97 5.72 1.37
N CYS A 73 -3.47 4.50 1.21
CA CYS A 73 -3.15 3.37 2.09
C CYS A 73 -1.65 3.01 2.09
N VAL A 74 -0.93 3.27 1.00
CA VAL A 74 0.54 3.09 0.94
C VAL A 74 1.24 4.31 1.52
N LEU A 75 0.79 5.51 1.15
CA LEU A 75 1.50 6.79 1.41
C LEU A 75 1.37 7.28 2.85
N VAL A 76 0.19 7.12 3.46
CA VAL A 76 -0.10 7.61 4.82
C VAL A 76 0.77 6.91 5.86
N PRO A 77 0.87 5.57 5.88
CA PRO A 77 1.82 4.88 6.75
C PRO A 77 3.24 5.43 6.60
N SER A 78 3.68 5.74 5.37
CA SER A 78 5.01 6.28 5.09
C SER A 78 5.22 7.62 5.77
N LEU A 79 4.28 8.55 5.58
CA LEU A 79 4.36 9.90 6.12
C LEU A 79 4.27 9.92 7.65
N THR A 80 3.46 9.05 8.25
CA THR A 80 3.28 9.02 9.72
C THR A 80 4.48 8.44 10.47
N LEU A 81 5.33 7.65 9.80
CA LEU A 81 6.50 7.02 10.42
C LEU A 81 7.80 7.80 10.20
N ILE A 82 7.88 8.62 9.14
CA ILE A 82 9.00 9.55 8.89
C ILE A 82 9.34 10.47 10.08
N PRO A 83 8.39 11.08 10.82
CA PRO A 83 8.73 11.94 11.95
C PRO A 83 9.33 11.20 13.16
N ARG A 84 9.46 9.86 13.13
CA ARG A 84 10.19 9.10 14.16
C ARG A 84 11.67 8.88 13.84
N LEU A 85 12.14 9.35 12.68
CA LEU A 85 13.54 9.27 12.26
C LEU A 85 14.35 10.55 12.53
N ILE A 86 13.68 11.65 12.83
CA ILE A 86 14.26 12.96 13.18
C ILE A 86 14.16 13.11 14.70
#